data_AF-A0A316P2N6-F1
#
_entry.id   AF-A0A316P2N6-F1
#
_cell.length_a   1.000
_cell.length_b   1.000
_cell.length_c   1.000
_cell.angle_alpha   90.00
_cell.angle_beta   90.00
_cell.angle_gamma   90.00
#
_symmetry.space_group_name_H-M   'P 1'
#
loop_
_entity.id
_entity.type
_entity.pdbx_description
1 polymer ?
#
loop_
_entity_poly.entity_id
_entity_poly.type
_entity_poly.pdbx_seq_one_letter_code
_entity_poly.pdbx_strand_id
1 'polypeptide(L)'
;YDENAATTLSTVSYSSGQHNITGKIQANGGFGAVQAEGTAQFTIDADVYAVYNSGGAMAVEAGGTSKVIINGGDFRQVGVPKDDPCDLIYATENATIEINGGTFKAVTPDNTLNVQDIDRGNARIIVKGGSFYKYDPSNPAMGPNEVFLDDNYKVVQDGDWYKVVHK
;
A
#
# COMPACT_ATOMS: atom_id res chain seq x y z
N TYR A 1 7.03 -14.94 -24.19
CA TYR A 1 6.86 -14.92 -22.73
C TYR A 1 7.57 -13.67 -22.27
N ASP A 2 6.80 -12.66 -21.85
CA ASP A 2 7.35 -11.48 -21.21
C ASP A 2 7.14 -11.69 -19.70
N GLU A 3 8.23 -11.97 -19.00
CA GLU A 3 8.24 -12.16 -17.55
C GLU A 3 7.74 -10.91 -16.79
N ASN A 4 7.67 -9.76 -17.48
CA ASN A 4 7.21 -8.49 -16.92
C ASN A 4 5.74 -8.19 -17.21
N ALA A 5 5.04 -9.01 -18.01
CA ALA A 5 3.62 -8.81 -18.29
C ALA A 5 2.77 -9.07 -17.04
N ALA A 6 1.78 -8.21 -16.79
CA ALA A 6 0.85 -8.40 -15.70
C ALA A 6 0.09 -9.74 -15.86
N THR A 7 -0.05 -10.48 -14.78
CA THR A 7 -0.82 -11.74 -14.74
C THR A 7 -2.31 -11.49 -14.56
N THR A 8 -2.69 -10.34 -14.01
CA THR A 8 -4.07 -9.89 -13.85
C THR A 8 -4.20 -8.43 -14.30
N LEU A 9 -5.15 -8.18 -15.22
CA LEU A 9 -5.46 -6.84 -15.76
C LEU A 9 -6.74 -6.22 -15.16
N SER A 10 -7.40 -6.96 -14.26
CA SER A 10 -8.60 -6.52 -13.54
C SER A 10 -8.30 -6.34 -12.05
N THR A 11 -9.04 -5.45 -11.40
CA THR A 11 -8.98 -5.30 -9.95
C THR A 11 -9.27 -6.62 -9.25
N VAL A 12 -8.51 -6.93 -8.21
CA VAL A 12 -8.79 -8.05 -7.30
C VAL A 12 -9.52 -7.49 -6.09
N SER A 13 -10.82 -7.77 -5.95
CA SER A 13 -11.66 -7.20 -4.90
C SER A 13 -12.48 -8.29 -4.21
N TYR A 14 -12.40 -8.34 -2.89
CA TYR A 14 -13.17 -9.27 -2.05
C TYR A 14 -13.57 -8.61 -0.74
N SER A 15 -14.76 -8.95 -0.24
CA SER A 15 -15.30 -8.44 1.04
C SER A 15 -15.24 -9.43 2.21
N SER A 16 -14.76 -10.65 1.95
CA SER A 16 -14.58 -11.70 2.95
C SER A 16 -13.65 -12.80 2.43
N GLY A 17 -13.21 -13.70 3.31
CA GLY A 17 -12.37 -14.85 2.97
C GLY A 17 -10.87 -14.56 2.99
N GLN A 18 -10.07 -15.61 2.75
CA GLN A 18 -8.62 -15.55 2.71
C GLN A 18 -8.13 -15.60 1.25
N HIS A 19 -7.27 -14.65 0.88
CA HIS A 19 -6.79 -14.46 -0.48
C HIS A 19 -5.28 -14.26 -0.51
N ASN A 20 -4.59 -15.02 -1.37
CA ASN A 20 -3.15 -14.92 -1.55
C ASN A 20 -2.86 -14.34 -2.94
N ILE A 21 -2.11 -13.24 -2.98
CA ILE A 21 -1.72 -12.57 -4.21
C ILE A 21 -0.22 -12.79 -4.41
N THR A 22 0.12 -13.61 -5.40
CA THR A 22 1.51 -13.98 -5.75
C THR A 22 1.86 -13.65 -7.21
N GLY A 23 0.85 -13.36 -8.03
CA GLY A 23 1.02 -12.95 -9.41
C GLY A 23 1.00 -11.42 -9.55
N LYS A 24 1.78 -10.91 -10.50
CA LYS A 24 1.83 -9.48 -10.82
C LYS A 24 0.45 -8.94 -11.23
N ILE A 25 0.05 -7.82 -10.65
CA ILE A 25 -1.19 -7.12 -10.95
C ILE A 25 -0.87 -5.77 -11.60
N GLN A 26 -1.56 -5.45 -12.69
CA GLN A 26 -1.67 -4.07 -13.17
C GLN A 26 -3.13 -3.80 -13.51
N ALA A 27 -3.81 -3.07 -12.64
CA ALA A 27 -5.26 -2.94 -12.69
C ALA A 27 -5.72 -1.52 -12.34
N ASN A 28 -7.02 -1.27 -12.49
CA ASN A 28 -7.64 -0.01 -12.09
C ASN A 28 -7.40 0.25 -10.59
N GLY A 29 -6.74 1.38 -10.29
CA GLY A 29 -6.41 1.80 -8.93
C GLY A 29 -7.43 2.76 -8.29
N GLY A 30 -8.55 3.06 -8.93
CA GLY A 30 -9.54 4.02 -8.44
C GLY A 30 -10.13 3.68 -7.06
N PHE A 31 -10.17 2.39 -6.72
CA PHE A 31 -10.54 1.88 -5.39
C PHE A 31 -9.57 0.79 -4.91
N GLY A 32 -8.32 0.81 -5.40
CA GLY A 32 -7.36 -0.27 -5.18
C GLY A 32 -7.26 -1.24 -6.35
N ALA A 33 -6.05 -1.49 -6.85
CA ALA A 33 -5.78 -2.60 -7.75
C ALA A 33 -5.95 -3.97 -7.03
N VAL A 34 -5.65 -3.98 -5.73
CA VAL A 34 -6.11 -4.96 -4.74
C VAL A 34 -6.99 -4.22 -3.73
N GLN A 35 -8.25 -4.62 -3.58
CA GLN A 35 -9.22 -4.01 -2.68
C GLN A 35 -9.70 -5.04 -1.66
N ALA A 36 -9.46 -4.77 -0.39
CA ALA A 36 -9.88 -5.62 0.72
C ALA A 36 -10.99 -4.95 1.53
N GLU A 37 -12.21 -5.45 1.43
CA GLU A 37 -13.36 -4.88 2.12
C GLU A 37 -13.87 -5.80 3.24
N GLY A 38 -14.76 -5.27 4.09
CA GLY A 38 -15.52 -6.06 5.06
C GLY A 38 -14.64 -6.87 6.03
N THR A 39 -14.54 -8.18 5.83
CA THR A 39 -13.72 -9.08 6.68
C THR A 39 -12.63 -9.82 5.89
N ALA A 40 -12.35 -9.38 4.67
CA ALA A 40 -11.37 -10.03 3.82
C ALA A 40 -9.97 -10.02 4.45
N GLN A 41 -9.22 -11.08 4.18
CA GLN A 41 -7.87 -11.29 4.67
C GLN A 41 -6.97 -11.53 3.47
N PHE A 42 -6.05 -10.61 3.20
CA PHE A 42 -5.11 -10.72 2.09
C PHE A 42 -3.69 -10.95 2.56
N THR A 43 -2.97 -11.82 1.87
CA THR A 43 -1.50 -11.88 1.92
C THR A 43 -0.96 -11.60 0.53
N ILE A 44 -0.09 -10.59 0.41
CA ILE A 44 0.46 -10.10 -0.85
C ILE A 44 1.98 -10.32 -0.85
N ASP A 45 2.47 -11.02 -1.85
CA ASP A 45 3.88 -11.17 -2.18
C ASP A 45 4.01 -11.08 -3.72
N ALA A 46 3.73 -9.90 -4.24
CA ALA A 46 3.59 -9.66 -5.67
C ALA A 46 3.74 -8.18 -6.02
N ASP A 47 4.15 -7.90 -7.25
CA ASP A 47 4.13 -6.55 -7.81
C ASP A 47 2.70 -6.10 -8.09
N VAL A 48 2.36 -4.88 -7.65
CA VAL A 48 1.02 -4.30 -7.83
C VAL A 48 1.15 -2.89 -8.38
N TYR A 49 0.68 -2.71 -9.62
CA TYR A 49 0.70 -1.43 -10.32
C TYR A 49 -0.72 -0.89 -10.48
N ALA A 50 -0.97 0.24 -9.82
CA ALA A 50 -2.26 0.92 -9.83
C ALA A 50 -2.37 1.87 -11.02
N VAL A 51 -3.23 1.55 -11.98
CA VAL A 51 -3.52 2.42 -13.11
C VAL A 51 -4.47 3.53 -12.66
N TYR A 52 -4.05 4.77 -12.87
CA TYR A 52 -4.85 5.95 -12.55
C TYR A 52 -6.24 5.88 -13.18
N ASN A 53 -7.25 6.12 -12.35
CA ASN A 53 -8.63 6.17 -12.76
C ASN A 53 -9.41 7.09 -11.83
N SER A 54 -10.07 8.10 -12.40
CA SER A 54 -11.03 8.96 -11.68
C SER A 54 -10.48 9.56 -10.39
N GLY A 55 -9.25 10.08 -10.39
CA GLY A 55 -8.61 10.69 -9.21
C GLY A 55 -7.96 9.69 -8.24
N GLY A 56 -7.97 8.39 -8.54
CA GLY A 56 -7.38 7.36 -7.69
C GLY A 56 -6.34 6.50 -8.41
N ALA A 57 -5.30 6.11 -7.67
CA ALA A 57 -4.28 5.17 -8.12
C ALA A 57 -3.70 4.39 -6.93
N MET A 58 -4.59 3.75 -6.16
CA MET A 58 -4.24 2.90 -5.02
C MET A 58 -3.81 1.52 -5.51
N ALA A 59 -2.63 1.07 -5.10
CA ALA A 59 -2.19 -0.31 -5.32
C ALA A 59 -2.92 -1.25 -4.36
N VAL A 60 -3.05 -0.83 -3.10
CA VAL A 60 -3.83 -1.53 -2.08
C VAL A 60 -4.76 -0.53 -1.42
N GLU A 61 -6.04 -0.88 -1.39
CA GLU A 61 -7.04 -0.27 -0.51
C GLU A 61 -7.54 -1.34 0.47
N ALA A 62 -7.73 -0.95 1.73
CA ALA A 62 -8.35 -1.82 2.74
C ALA A 62 -9.38 -1.06 3.58
N GLY A 63 -10.63 -1.51 3.51
CA GLY A 63 -11.77 -1.00 4.29
C GLY A 63 -12.46 -2.06 5.14
N GLY A 64 -13.51 -1.68 5.86
CA GLY A 64 -14.17 -2.58 6.81
C GLY A 64 -13.32 -2.86 8.05
N THR A 65 -13.32 -4.14 8.43
CA THR A 65 -12.43 -4.75 9.42
C THR A 65 -11.43 -5.69 8.75
N SER A 66 -11.17 -5.46 7.45
CA SER A 66 -10.27 -6.29 6.67
C SER A 66 -8.84 -6.22 7.20
N LYS A 67 -8.03 -7.21 6.85
CA LYS A 67 -6.59 -7.14 7.11
C LYS A 67 -5.80 -7.56 5.88
N VAL A 68 -4.78 -6.76 5.56
CA VAL A 68 -3.85 -7.01 4.45
C VAL A 68 -2.45 -7.16 5.03
N ILE A 69 -1.75 -8.22 4.65
CA ILE A 69 -0.35 -8.45 4.98
C ILE A 69 0.45 -8.35 3.67
N ILE A 70 1.38 -7.40 3.59
CA ILE A 70 2.30 -7.22 2.46
C ILE A 70 3.66 -7.78 2.86
N ASN A 71 4.06 -8.91 2.28
CA ASN A 71 5.35 -9.55 2.52
C ASN A 71 6.45 -9.07 1.58
N GLY A 72 6.10 -8.63 0.37
CA GLY A 72 7.05 -8.30 -0.68
C GLY A 72 6.37 -7.78 -1.95
N GLY A 73 7.19 -7.47 -2.96
CA GLY A 73 6.77 -6.95 -4.27
C GLY A 73 7.09 -5.48 -4.50
N ASP A 74 6.81 -5.01 -5.71
CA ASP A 74 6.96 -3.61 -6.14
C ASP A 74 5.59 -2.93 -6.33
N PHE A 75 5.36 -1.83 -5.61
CA PHE A 75 4.09 -1.11 -5.56
C PHE A 75 4.25 0.27 -6.20
N ARG A 76 3.53 0.51 -7.30
CA ARG A 76 3.66 1.72 -8.13
C ARG A 76 2.30 2.23 -8.59
N GLN A 77 2.28 3.51 -8.94
CA GLN A 77 1.19 4.14 -9.66
C GLN A 77 1.57 4.32 -11.13
N VAL A 78 0.59 4.18 -12.03
CA VAL A 78 0.76 4.29 -13.48
C VAL A 78 -0.18 5.35 -14.01
N GLY A 79 0.39 6.38 -14.64
CA GLY A 79 -0.38 7.42 -15.33
C GLY A 79 -1.01 8.50 -14.45
N VAL A 80 -0.58 8.64 -13.18
CA VAL A 80 -1.06 9.71 -12.29
C VAL A 80 -0.58 11.08 -12.78
N PRO A 81 -1.48 12.05 -13.00
CA PRO A 81 -1.11 13.42 -13.31
C PRO A 81 -0.32 14.08 -12.17
N LYS A 82 0.62 14.99 -12.51
CA LYS A 82 1.48 15.66 -11.52
C LYS A 82 0.71 16.41 -10.43
N ASP A 83 -0.44 17.00 -10.79
CA ASP A 83 -1.21 17.88 -9.92
C ASP A 83 -2.42 17.16 -9.28
N ASP A 84 -2.45 15.82 -9.34
CA ASP A 84 -3.53 14.99 -8.78
C ASP A 84 -2.93 13.95 -7.80
N PRO A 85 -2.70 14.33 -6.53
CA PRO A 85 -2.07 13.45 -5.56
C PRO A 85 -2.99 12.26 -5.23
N CYS A 86 -2.53 11.05 -5.53
CA CYS A 86 -3.23 9.81 -5.20
C CYS A 86 -2.48 9.03 -4.12
N ASP A 87 -3.23 8.38 -3.23
CA ASP A 87 -2.69 7.43 -2.27
C ASP A 87 -2.23 6.13 -2.94
N LEU A 88 -1.10 5.57 -2.52
CA LEU A 88 -0.60 4.29 -3.03
C LEU A 88 -1.11 3.12 -2.18
N ILE A 89 -0.93 3.18 -0.85
CA ILE A 89 -1.44 2.21 0.12
C ILE A 89 -2.38 2.98 1.04
N TYR A 90 -3.66 2.62 1.02
CA TYR A 90 -4.72 3.38 1.69
C TYR A 90 -5.56 2.48 2.58
N ALA A 91 -5.76 2.90 3.84
CA ALA A 91 -6.64 2.20 4.77
C ALA A 91 -7.79 3.09 5.24
N THR A 92 -8.97 2.48 5.36
CA THR A 92 -10.22 3.13 5.74
C THR A 92 -10.90 2.35 6.87
N GLU A 93 -11.88 2.98 7.51
CA GLU A 93 -12.73 2.42 8.56
C GLU A 93 -11.96 1.81 9.75
N ASN A 94 -11.89 0.48 9.85
CA ASN A 94 -11.24 -0.26 10.93
C ASN A 94 -10.18 -1.24 10.39
N ALA A 95 -9.76 -1.08 9.13
CA ALA A 95 -8.85 -2.00 8.48
C ALA A 95 -7.43 -1.92 9.05
N THR A 96 -6.69 -3.02 8.93
CA THR A 96 -5.27 -3.08 9.29
C THR A 96 -4.43 -3.54 8.11
N ILE A 97 -3.46 -2.72 7.70
CA ILE A 97 -2.45 -3.11 6.72
C ILE A 97 -1.13 -3.33 7.47
N GLU A 98 -0.51 -4.48 7.30
CA GLU A 98 0.78 -4.85 7.90
C GLU A 98 1.82 -5.04 6.80
N ILE A 99 2.90 -4.27 6.83
CA ILE A 99 3.95 -4.27 5.81
C ILE A 99 5.20 -4.92 6.38
N ASN A 100 5.47 -6.15 5.98
CA ASN A 100 6.70 -6.89 6.33
C ASN A 100 7.84 -6.64 5.33
N GLY A 101 7.53 -6.18 4.12
CA GLY A 101 8.52 -5.96 3.06
C GLY A 101 7.92 -5.28 1.82
N GLY A 102 8.72 -5.16 0.77
CA GLY A 102 8.32 -4.57 -0.52
C GLY A 102 9.03 -3.25 -0.85
N THR A 103 8.78 -2.75 -2.05
CA THR A 103 9.30 -1.47 -2.56
C THR A 103 8.13 -0.57 -2.94
N PHE A 104 8.10 0.66 -2.43
CA PHE A 104 6.96 1.56 -2.54
C PHE A 104 7.38 2.89 -3.17
N LYS A 105 6.66 3.32 -4.20
CA LYS A 105 6.86 4.63 -4.83
C LYS A 105 5.56 5.20 -5.37
N ALA A 106 4.98 6.13 -4.63
CA ALA A 106 3.93 7.01 -5.12
C ALA A 106 4.51 8.12 -6.02
N VAL A 107 3.67 8.74 -6.85
CA VAL A 107 4.03 9.95 -7.60
C VAL A 107 4.22 11.14 -6.67
N THR A 108 3.34 11.27 -5.67
CA THR A 108 3.50 12.20 -4.54
C THR A 108 3.98 11.40 -3.33
N PRO A 109 5.26 11.51 -2.92
CA PRO A 109 5.82 10.65 -1.88
C PRO A 109 5.05 10.68 -0.55
N ASP A 110 4.52 11.83 -0.15
CA ASP A 110 3.74 11.98 1.09
C ASP A 110 2.48 11.09 1.12
N ASN A 111 1.95 10.71 -0.05
CA ASN A 111 0.79 9.83 -0.22
C ASN A 111 1.16 8.34 -0.34
N THR A 112 2.39 7.95 0.05
CA THR A 112 2.81 6.55 -0.07
C THR A 112 2.01 5.63 0.84
N LEU A 113 1.84 6.02 2.11
CA LEU A 113 0.98 5.35 3.08
C LEU A 113 0.03 6.39 3.67
N ASN A 114 -1.28 6.13 3.63
CA ASN A 114 -2.26 7.06 4.17
C ASN A 114 -3.42 6.30 4.84
N VAL A 115 -3.95 6.89 5.91
CA VAL A 115 -5.21 6.45 6.54
C VAL A 115 -6.22 7.57 6.34
N GLN A 116 -7.45 7.22 5.98
CA GLN A 116 -8.51 8.21 5.84
C GLN A 116 -8.64 9.07 7.10
N ASP A 117 -8.69 10.40 6.92
CA ASP A 117 -8.68 11.37 8.03
C ASP A 117 -9.69 11.06 9.15
N ILE A 118 -10.91 10.67 8.78
CA ILE A 118 -11.98 10.37 9.73
C ILE A 118 -11.77 9.06 10.51
N ASP A 119 -10.90 8.18 10.00
CA ASP A 119 -10.64 6.85 10.53
C ASP A 119 -9.30 6.73 11.26
N ARG A 120 -8.54 7.83 11.37
CA ARG A 120 -7.30 7.89 12.14
C ARG A 120 -7.56 7.50 13.60
N GLY A 121 -6.80 6.51 14.08
CA GLY A 121 -7.00 5.89 15.40
C GLY A 121 -7.86 4.61 15.38
N ASN A 122 -8.63 4.36 14.32
CA ASN A 122 -9.34 3.11 14.09
C ASN A 122 -8.53 2.24 13.12
N ALA A 123 -8.50 2.63 11.85
CA ALA A 123 -7.66 2.05 10.83
C ALA A 123 -6.18 2.35 11.10
N ARG A 124 -5.30 1.46 10.65
CA ARG A 124 -3.86 1.58 10.89
C ARG A 124 -3.02 0.88 9.85
N ILE A 125 -1.85 1.44 9.61
CA ILE A 125 -0.79 0.81 8.82
C ILE A 125 0.39 0.52 9.76
N ILE A 126 0.82 -0.73 9.84
CA ILE A 126 1.92 -1.19 10.70
C ILE A 126 3.10 -1.56 9.80
N VAL A 127 4.24 -0.93 10.03
CA VAL A 127 5.44 -1.10 9.19
C VAL A 127 6.51 -1.88 9.94
N LYS A 128 6.91 -3.01 9.35
CA LYS A 128 7.91 -3.99 9.82
C LYS A 128 8.96 -4.28 8.75
N GLY A 129 9.02 -3.50 7.67
CA GLY A 129 9.99 -3.69 6.60
C GLY A 129 9.66 -2.86 5.37
N GLY A 130 10.48 -3.01 4.33
CA GLY A 130 10.29 -2.37 3.03
C GLY A 130 11.23 -1.22 2.73
N SER A 131 11.18 -0.75 1.48
CA SER A 131 11.93 0.39 0.95
C SER A 131 10.98 1.42 0.36
N PHE A 132 11.04 2.65 0.87
CA PHE A 132 10.11 3.73 0.54
C PHE A 132 10.85 4.86 -0.17
N TYR A 133 10.42 5.24 -1.37
CA TYR A 133 11.07 6.29 -2.13
C TYR A 133 10.61 7.66 -1.64
N LYS A 134 11.55 8.46 -1.11
CA LYS A 134 11.35 9.83 -0.60
C LYS A 134 10.26 9.98 0.46
N TYR A 135 9.87 8.88 1.10
CA TYR A 135 8.88 8.84 2.17
C TYR A 135 9.48 8.15 3.38
N ASP A 136 9.51 8.82 4.53
CA ASP A 136 9.99 8.25 5.79
C ASP A 136 8.80 7.69 6.59
N PRO A 137 8.61 6.35 6.65
CA PRO A 137 7.49 5.76 7.38
C PRO A 137 7.59 5.95 8.91
N SER A 138 8.72 6.44 9.45
CA SER A 138 8.84 6.81 10.86
C SER A 138 8.41 8.25 11.15
N ASN A 139 8.24 9.07 10.11
CA ASN A 139 7.76 10.45 10.18
C ASN A 139 6.67 10.67 9.11
N PRO A 140 5.49 10.05 9.27
CA PRO A 140 4.43 10.11 8.27
C PRO A 140 3.95 11.56 8.07
N ALA A 141 3.72 11.93 6.80
CA ALA A 141 3.49 13.32 6.39
C ALA A 141 2.02 13.76 6.45
N MET A 142 1.06 12.83 6.43
CA MET A 142 -0.37 13.15 6.24
C MET A 142 -1.07 13.44 7.57
N GLY A 143 -0.67 12.79 8.66
CA GLY A 143 -1.18 13.09 9.99
C GLY A 143 -0.66 12.17 11.11
N PRO A 144 -0.92 12.51 12.38
CA PRO A 144 -0.61 11.61 13.48
C PRO A 144 -1.55 10.39 13.49
N ASN A 145 -1.11 9.28 14.09
CA ASN A 145 -1.91 8.07 14.35
C ASN A 145 -2.43 7.30 13.12
N GLU A 146 -1.71 7.37 12.00
CA GLU A 146 -2.03 6.62 10.77
C GLU A 146 -1.08 5.44 10.53
N VAL A 147 0.23 5.71 10.63
CA VAL A 147 1.32 4.79 10.32
C VAL A 147 2.14 4.57 11.58
N PHE A 148 2.41 3.31 11.88
CA PHE A 148 3.11 2.88 13.09
C PHE A 148 4.30 2.00 12.70
N LEU A 149 5.51 2.46 13.01
CA LEU A 149 6.70 1.64 12.90
C LEU A 149 6.75 0.68 14.10
N ASP A 150 6.93 -0.62 13.83
CA ASP A 150 7.09 -1.61 14.89
C ASP A 150 8.36 -1.35 15.73
N ASP A 151 8.26 -1.51 17.05
CA ASP A 151 9.32 -1.19 18.00
C ASP A 151 10.63 -1.95 17.77
N ASN A 152 10.61 -3.08 17.06
CA ASN A 152 11.82 -3.85 16.74
C ASN A 152 12.51 -3.37 15.46
N TYR A 153 11.99 -2.32 14.80
CA TYR A 153 12.47 -1.83 13.52
C TYR A 153 12.91 -0.37 13.57
N LYS A 154 13.82 0.01 12.68
CA LYS A 154 14.30 1.38 12.50
C LYS A 154 14.34 1.74 11.02
N VAL A 155 14.22 3.03 10.73
CA VAL A 155 14.42 3.57 9.38
C VAL A 155 15.88 3.97 9.19
N VAL A 156 16.47 3.55 8.08
CA VAL A 156 17.80 3.95 7.61
C VAL A 156 17.64 4.61 6.24
N GLN A 157 18.10 5.85 6.12
CA GLN A 157 18.11 6.54 4.83
C GLN A 157 19.31 6.07 3.98
N ASP A 158 19.05 5.73 2.72
CA ASP A 158 20.02 5.32 1.71
C ASP A 158 19.71 6.07 0.39
N GLY A 159 20.35 7.22 0.22
CA GLY A 159 20.05 8.16 -0.85
C GLY A 159 18.60 8.67 -0.79
N ASP A 160 17.87 8.50 -1.89
CA ASP A 160 16.45 8.87 -2.00
C ASP A 160 15.50 7.84 -1.34
N TRP A 161 16.04 6.75 -0.78
CA TRP A 161 15.23 5.68 -0.19
C TRP A 161 15.31 5.67 1.34
N TYR A 162 14.19 5.36 1.98
CA TYR A 162 14.11 5.05 3.40
C TYR A 162 13.85 3.54 3.55
N LYS A 163 14.78 2.84 4.20
CA LYS A 163 14.72 1.39 4.39
C LYS A 163 14.35 1.07 5.83
N VAL A 164 13.30 0.28 6.01
CA VAL A 164 12.91 -0.24 7.32
C VAL A 164 13.64 -1.56 7.54
N VAL A 165 14.49 -1.59 8.57
CA VAL A 165 15.32 -2.74 8.92
C VAL A 165 15.14 -3.10 10.39
N HIS A 166 15.36 -4.37 10.72
CA HIS A 166 15.37 -4.80 12.12
C HIS A 166 16.48 -4.04 12.88
N LYS A 167 16.21 -3.69 14.14
CA LYS A 167 17.15 -2.96 15.00
C LYS A 167 18.43 -3.75 15.25
#